data_AF-A0A1I3X2S7-F1
#
_entry.id   AF-A0A1I3X2S7-F1
#
_cell.length_a   1.000
_cell.length_b   1.000
_cell.length_c   1.000
_cell.angle_alpha   90.00
_cell.angle_beta   90.00
_cell.angle_gamma   90.00
#
_symmetry.space_group_name_H-M   'P 1'
#
loop_
_entity.id
_entity.type
_entity.pdbx_description
1 polymer ?
#
loop_
_entity_poly.entity_id
_entity_poly.type
_entity_poly.pdbx_seq_one_letter_code
_entity_poly.pdbx_strand_id
1 'polypeptide(L)' 'MITVKKIGGVCKALNIVNGVEKVVCTEGQKVPVGLDTYTVERQNNKCGIFLVKTEVIDGEIVETLILKCEEGQFV' A
#
# COMPACT_ATOMS: atom_id res chain seq x y z
N MET A 1 -2.24 14.24 0.11
CA MET A 1 -1.19 13.65 -0.73
C MET A 1 -0.68 12.43 0.01
N ILE A 2 -0.66 11.27 -0.64
CA ILE A 2 -0.15 10.04 -0.02
C ILE A 2 1.21 9.70 -0.64
N THR A 3 2.16 9.27 0.18
CA THR A 3 3.47 8.75 -0.23
C THR A 3 3.75 7.45 0.51
N VAL A 4 4.70 6.65 0.03
CA VAL A 4 5.25 5.50 0.76
C VAL A 4 6.74 5.72 1.03
N LYS A 5 7.19 5.35 2.24
CA LYS A 5 8.59 5.47 2.69
C LYS A 5 8.98 4.27 3.55
N LYS A 6 10.26 3.94 3.59
CA LYS A 6 10.84 3.00 4.56
C LYS A 6 11.19 3.69 5.87
N ILE A 7 10.55 3.30 6.98
CA ILE A 7 10.79 3.85 8.33
C ILE A 7 11.16 2.70 9.26
N GLY A 8 12.37 2.74 9.83
CA GLY A 8 12.85 1.71 10.76
C GLY A 8 12.91 0.31 10.13
N GLY A 9 13.12 0.23 8.81
CA GLY A 9 13.17 -1.06 8.10
C GLY A 9 11.81 -1.59 7.64
N VAL A 10 10.70 -0.87 7.88
CA VAL A 10 9.33 -1.26 7.50
C VAL A 10 8.75 -0.24 6.52
N CYS A 11 8.09 -0.70 5.47
CA CYS A 11 7.38 0.14 4.53
C CYS A 11 6.12 0.74 5.18
N LYS A 12 5.93 2.05 5.06
CA LYS A 12 4.76 2.76 5.60
C LYS A 12 4.20 3.73 4.57
N ALA A 13 2.89 3.72 4.38
CA ALA A 13 2.18 4.77 3.67
C ALA A 13 1.88 5.91 4.63
N LEU A 14 2.12 7.13 4.16
CA LEU A 14 1.99 8.36 4.90
C LEU A 14 1.03 9.28 4.14
N ASN A 15 0.04 9.82 4.84
CA ASN A 15 -0.74 10.93 4.35
C ASN A 15 -0.13 12.24 4.86
N ILE A 16 0.19 13.13 3.92
CA ILE A 16 0.76 14.45 4.21
C ILE A 16 -0.38 15.47 4.13
N VAL A 17 -0.66 16.12 5.26
CA VAL A 17 -1.68 17.16 5.39
C VAL A 17 -1.03 18.36 6.07
N ASN A 18 -0.97 19.50 5.37
CA ASN A 18 -0.34 20.74 5.87
C ASN A 18 1.10 20.54 6.38
N GLY A 19 1.88 19.69 5.70
CA GLY A 19 3.26 19.38 6.09
C GLY A 19 3.41 18.36 7.24
N VAL A 20 2.29 17.91 7.83
CA VAL A 20 2.30 16.86 8.86
C VAL A 20 2.14 15.50 8.19
N GLU A 21 3.10 14.61 8.42
CA GLU A 21 3.05 13.23 7.97
C GLU A 21 2.30 12.36 8.99
N LYS A 22 1.26 11.65 8.55
CA LYS A 22 0.53 10.67 9.36
C LYS A 22 0.62 9.29 8.72
N VAL A 23 1.03 8.28 9.48
CA VAL A 23 0.99 6.89 9.01
C VAL A 23 -0.46 6.46 8.82
N VAL A 24 -0.78 5.97 7.63
CA VAL A 24 -2.13 5.48 7.28
C VAL A 24 -2.15 3.98 6.99
N CYS A 25 -1.01 3.39 6.64
CA CYS A 25 -0.88 1.95 6.41
C CYS A 25 0.57 1.51 6.68
N THR A 26 0.75 0.31 7.23
CA THR A 26 2.08 -0.31 7.42
C THR A 26 2.23 -1.56 6.56
N GLU A 27 3.47 -1.99 6.33
CA GLU A 27 3.80 -3.20 5.58
C GLU A 27 2.96 -4.40 6.05
N GLY A 28 2.32 -5.13 5.12
CA GLY A 28 1.45 -6.26 5.41
C GLY A 28 0.03 -5.93 5.90
N GLN A 29 -0.26 -4.67 6.22
CA GLN A 29 -1.60 -4.27 6.67
C GLN A 29 -2.52 -4.02 5.47
N LYS A 30 -3.69 -4.64 5.47
CA LYS A 30 -4.78 -4.33 4.52
C LYS A 30 -5.68 -3.24 5.11
N VAL A 31 -5.87 -2.17 4.36
CA VAL A 31 -6.68 -1.01 4.77
C VAL A 31 -7.76 -0.77 3.72
N PRO A 32 -9.05 -0.75 4.11
CA PRO A 32 -10.12 -0.38 3.20
C PRO A 32 -10.10 1.13 2.93
N VAL A 33 -10.20 1.52 1.65
CA VAL A 33 -10.25 2.91 1.18
C VAL A 33 -11.39 3.01 0.15
N GLY A 34 -12.55 3.49 0.59
CA GLY A 34 -13.75 3.49 -0.24
C GLY A 34 -14.25 2.07 -0.49
N LEU A 35 -14.36 1.68 -1.75
CA LEU A 35 -14.75 0.33 -2.17
C LEU A 35 -13.56 -0.62 -2.37
N ASP A 36 -12.35 -0.08 -2.34
CA ASP A 36 -11.12 -0.79 -2.64
C ASP A 36 -10.34 -1.11 -1.35
N THR A 37 -9.49 -2.13 -1.39
CA THR A 37 -8.58 -2.48 -0.28
C THR A 37 -7.15 -2.29 -0.72
N TYR A 38 -6.34 -1.61 0.09
CA TYR A 38 -4.94 -1.34 -0.21
C TYR A 38 -4.03 -1.98 0.83
N THR A 39 -2.80 -2.28 0.44
CA THR A 39 -1.73 -2.68 1.34
C THR A 39 -0.44 -1.94 0.98
N VAL A 40 0.49 -1.92 1.91
CA VAL A 40 1.87 -1.51 1.66
C VAL A 40 2.72 -2.77 1.67
N GLU A 41 3.55 -2.95 0.65
CA GLU A 41 4.44 -4.11 0.56
C GLU A 41 5.80 -3.72 0.02
N ARG A 42 6.77 -4.62 0.22
CA ARG A 42 8.09 -4.51 -0.40
C ARG A 42 8.19 -5.43 -1.61
N GLN A 43 8.48 -4.85 -2.77
CA GLN A 43 8.86 -5.62 -3.95
C GLN A 43 10.20 -5.12 -4.49
N ASN A 44 11.10 -6.05 -4.85
CA ASN A 44 12.42 -5.73 -5.41
C ASN A 44 13.20 -4.68 -4.57
N ASN A 45 13.12 -4.80 -3.24
CA ASN A 45 13.74 -3.90 -2.27
C ASN A 45 13.21 -2.45 -2.25
N LYS A 46 12.09 -2.17 -2.92
CA LYS A 46 11.39 -0.88 -2.87
C LYS A 46 10.06 -1.01 -2.16
N CYS A 47 9.68 0.01 -1.41
CA CYS A 47 8.34 0.08 -0.83
C CYS A 47 7.33 0.52 -1.89
N GLY A 48 6.13 -0.07 -1.86
CA GLY A 48 5.04 0.29 -2.75
C GLY A 48 3.68 0.22 -2.06
N ILE A 49 2.72 1.00 -2.58
CA ILE A 49 1.30 0.88 -2.25
C ILE A 49 0.67 0.01 -3.33
N PHE A 50 -0.04 -1.02 -2.90
CA PHE A 50 -0.69 -1.98 -3.78
C PHE A 50 -2.20 -1.99 -3.52
N LEU A 51 -2.99 -2.01 -4.60
CA LEU A 51 -4.38 -2.38 -4.53
C LEU A 51 -4.47 -3.91 -4.42
N VAL A 52 -5.18 -4.38 -3.41
CA VAL A 52 -5.49 -5.81 -3.21
C VAL A 52 -6.75 -6.11 -4.00
N LYS A 53 -6.61 -6.93 -5.06
CA LYS A 53 -7.76 -7.52 -5.74
C LYS A 53 -7.92 -8.96 -5.30
N THR A 54 -9.15 -9.32 -4.97
CA THR A 54 -9.52 -10.69 -4.64
C THR A 54 -10.40 -11.21 -5.77
N GLU A 55 -9.97 -12.28 -6.41
CA GLU A 55 -10.69 -12.92 -7.51
C GLU A 55 -10.88 -14.40 -7.18
N VAL A 56 -11.98 -15.00 -7.65
CA VAL A 56 -12.21 -16.44 -7.50
C VAL A 56 -11.87 -17.10 -8.82
N ILE A 57 -10.85 -17.94 -8.83
CA ILE A 57 -10.38 -18.68 -10.00
C ILE A 57 -10.48 -20.16 -9.65
N ASP A 58 -11.23 -20.93 -10.44
CA ASP A 58 -11.45 -22.37 -10.23
C ASP A 58 -11.93 -22.76 -8.82
N GLY A 59 -12.71 -21.87 -8.17
CA GLY A 59 -13.23 -22.07 -6.81
C GLY A 59 -12.24 -21.71 -5.70
N GLU A 60 -11.02 -21.30 -6.05
CA GLU A 60 -10.02 -20.80 -5.10
C GLU A 60 -10.04 -19.27 -5.04
N ILE A 61 -9.87 -18.72 -3.84
CA ILE A 61 -9.74 -17.29 -3.63
C ILE A 61 -8.27 -16.90 -3.86
N VAL A 62 -8.02 -16.13 -4.90
CA VAL A 62 -6.70 -15.63 -5.28
C VAL A 62 -6.61 -14.14 -5.00
N GLU A 63 -5.55 -13.71 -4.33
CA GLU A 63 -5.25 -12.30 -4.10
C GLU A 63 -4.13 -11.83 -5.02
N THR A 64 -4.41 -10.78 -5.81
CA THR A 64 -3.45 -10.14 -6.68
C THR A 64 -3.15 -8.73 -6.20
N LEU A 65 -1.85 -8.41 -6.08
CA LEU A 65 -1.37 -7.09 -5.71
C LEU A 65 -1.08 -6.27 -6.97
N ILE A 66 -1.81 -5.16 -7.15
CA ILE A 66 -1.60 -4.23 -8.26
C ILE A 66 -0.86 -3.00 -7.73
N LEU A 67 0.37 -2.78 -8.18
CA LEU A 67 1.17 -1.61 -7.80
C LEU A 67 0.46 -0.32 -8.24
N LYS A 68 0.31 0.61 -7.29
CA LYS A 68 -0.29 1.94 -7.54
C LYS A 68 0.70 3.07 -7.38
N CYS A 69 1.67 2.92 -6.49
CA CYS A 69 2.65 3.95 -6.17
C CYS A 69 3.93 3.31 -5.63
N GLU A 70 5.08 3.75 -6.11
CA GLU A 70 6.39 3.36 -5.54
C GLU A 70 6.88 4.38 -4.50
N GLU A 71 7.94 4.01 -3.78
CA GLU A 71 8.64 4.87 -2.84
C GLU A 71 9.04 6.22 -3.45
N GLY A 72 8.67 7.30 -2.76
CA GLY A 72 8.91 8.67 -3.21
C GLY A 72 7.94 9.19 -4.28
N GLN A 73 7.00 8.37 -4.76
CA GLN A 73 5.91 8.83 -5.62
C GLN A 73 4.69 9.27 -4.79
N PHE A 74 3.85 10.10 -5.42
CA PHE A 74 2.67 10.69 -4.79
C PHE A 74 1.39 10.17 -5.44
N VAL A 75 0.38 9.88 -4.60
CA VAL A 75 -1.01 9.61 -5.00
C VAL A 75 -1.92 10.71 -4.50
#